data_AF-A0A7X3VAW0-F1
#
_entry.id   AF-A0A7X3VAW0-F1
#
_cell.length_a   1.000
_cell.length_b   1.000
_cell.length_c   1.000
_cell.angle_alpha   90.00
_cell.angle_beta   90.00
_cell.angle_gamma   90.00
#
_symmetry.space_group_name_H-M   'P 1'
#
loop_
_entity.id
_entity.type
_entity.pdbx_description
1 polymer ?
#
loop_
_entity_poly.entity_id
_entity_poly.type
_entity_poly.pdbx_seq_one_letter_code
_entity_poly.pdbx_strand_id
1 'polypeptide(L)'
;MTTEERLRRWLANEHGIAGSRRLAREDDDRLLVSKFPPGFIARVSEAVERLGILADPDPLAAATAARASHHPRESRVENWRAAACDLVRERTDERGLTDEDAELVTTGIESVAALMQAVLWSGPVVGDLYEPADAESDAYRDALARTDASGDIFTRHYGAFEGRAVVAHCPGAPYARALLESAWRACTGTPPPA
;
A
#
# COMPACT_ATOMS: atom_id res chain seq x y z
N MET A 1 31.99 10.21 -15.30
CA MET A 1 30.55 10.34 -15.04
C MET A 1 30.00 8.94 -14.86
N THR A 2 29.39 8.65 -13.71
CA THR A 2 28.87 7.31 -13.37
C THR A 2 27.62 6.98 -14.19
N THR A 3 27.22 5.70 -14.25
CA THR A 3 25.94 5.28 -14.86
C THR A 3 24.77 6.00 -14.19
N GLU A 4 24.78 6.13 -12.87
CA GLU A 4 23.73 6.84 -12.13
C GLU A 4 23.66 8.34 -12.47
N GLU A 5 24.79 9.03 -12.59
CA GLU A 5 24.83 10.44 -13.01
C GLU A 5 24.26 10.64 -14.42
N ARG A 6 24.59 9.74 -15.36
CA ARG A 6 24.04 9.75 -16.72
C ARG A 6 22.54 9.48 -16.73
N LEU A 7 22.10 8.46 -15.98
CA LEU A 7 20.70 8.09 -15.86
C LEU A 7 19.85 9.22 -15.28
N ARG A 8 20.34 9.91 -14.24
CA ARG A 8 19.66 11.09 -13.67
C ARG A 8 19.52 12.21 -14.68
N ARG A 9 20.56 12.48 -15.48
CA ARG A 9 20.50 13.49 -16.53
C ARG A 9 19.50 13.10 -17.63
N TRP A 10 19.50 11.84 -18.04
CA TRP A 10 18.52 11.32 -18.99
C TRP A 10 17.08 11.44 -18.47
N LEU A 11 16.81 11.03 -17.23
CA LEU A 11 15.51 11.19 -16.58
C LEU A 11 15.06 12.67 -16.50
N ALA A 12 15.98 13.58 -16.21
CA ALA A 12 15.68 15.00 -16.14
C ALA A 12 15.39 15.60 -17.53
N ASN A 13 16.22 15.30 -18.52
CA ASN A 13 16.16 15.92 -19.85
C ASN A 13 15.04 15.34 -20.73
N GLU A 14 14.87 14.02 -20.73
CA GLU A 14 13.94 13.33 -21.64
C GLU A 14 12.54 13.14 -21.03
N HIS A 15 12.45 13.11 -19.69
CA HIS A 15 11.19 12.79 -18.99
C HIS A 15 10.73 13.87 -18.01
N GLY A 16 11.47 14.98 -17.87
CA GLY A 16 11.13 16.07 -16.95
C GLY A 16 11.17 15.67 -15.47
N ILE A 17 11.85 14.59 -15.12
CA ILE A 17 11.89 14.06 -13.75
C ILE A 17 13.06 14.69 -13.00
N ALA A 18 12.83 15.92 -12.52
CA ALA A 18 13.73 16.62 -11.63
C ALA A 18 13.55 16.13 -10.18
N GLY A 19 14.25 15.07 -9.77
CA GLY A 19 14.24 14.59 -8.38
C GLY A 19 15.12 13.39 -8.14
N SER A 20 15.29 12.99 -6.88
CA SER A 20 16.19 11.90 -6.46
C SER A 20 15.68 10.51 -6.89
N ARG A 21 15.86 10.16 -8.16
CA ARG A 21 15.78 8.77 -8.62
C ARG A 21 17.19 8.21 -8.53
N ARG A 22 17.39 7.29 -7.60
CA ARG A 22 18.65 6.57 -7.46
C ARG A 22 18.59 5.26 -8.23
N LEU A 23 19.74 4.78 -8.68
CA LEU A 23 19.87 3.42 -9.17
C LEU A 23 19.79 2.47 -7.96
N ALA A 24 18.80 1.58 -7.95
CA ALA A 24 18.55 0.63 -6.87
C ALA A 24 19.03 -0.78 -7.23
N ARG A 25 18.97 -1.18 -8.50
CA ARG A 25 19.57 -2.41 -9.03
C ARG A 25 19.92 -2.22 -10.50
N GLU A 26 21.00 -2.85 -10.92
CA GLU A 26 21.45 -2.94 -12.31
C GLU A 26 21.51 -4.43 -12.67
N ASP A 27 20.76 -4.80 -13.71
CA ASP A 27 20.79 -6.11 -14.34
C ASP A 27 21.15 -5.93 -15.82
N ASP A 28 21.44 -7.01 -16.54
CA ASP A 28 21.87 -6.98 -17.95
C ASP A 28 20.85 -6.26 -18.86
N ASP A 29 19.55 -6.48 -18.62
CA ASP A 29 18.46 -5.94 -19.46
C ASP A 29 17.69 -4.78 -18.82
N ARG A 30 17.93 -4.47 -17.54
CA ARG A 30 17.10 -3.50 -16.78
C ARG A 30 17.83 -2.71 -15.71
N LEU A 31 17.38 -1.47 -15.52
CA LEU A 31 17.79 -0.55 -14.47
C LEU A 31 16.59 -0.26 -13.57
N LEU A 32 16.65 -0.73 -12.33
CA LEU A 32 15.65 -0.40 -11.32
C LEU A 32 16.01 0.92 -10.66
N VAL A 33 15.16 1.92 -10.77
CA VAL A 33 15.29 3.19 -10.07
C VAL A 33 14.30 3.31 -8.91
N SER A 34 14.71 4.02 -7.86
CA SER A 34 13.85 4.28 -6.70
C SER A 34 13.90 5.74 -6.32
N LYS A 35 12.74 6.28 -5.91
CA LYS A 35 12.64 7.60 -5.27
C LYS A 35 12.97 7.56 -3.77
N PHE A 36 13.01 6.37 -3.18
CA PHE A 36 13.19 6.17 -1.75
C PHE A 36 14.65 5.97 -1.39
N PRO A 37 15.10 6.42 -0.21
CA PRO A 37 16.46 6.20 0.24
C PRO A 37 16.78 4.70 0.40
N PRO A 38 18.07 4.31 0.46
CA PRO A 38 18.47 2.98 0.92
C PRO A 38 17.86 2.66 2.29
N GLY A 39 17.48 1.40 2.52
CA GLY A 39 16.91 0.96 3.80
C GLY A 39 15.42 1.29 4.02
N PHE A 40 14.78 2.06 3.13
CA PHE A 40 13.36 2.45 3.29
C PHE A 40 12.42 1.24 3.53
N ILE A 41 12.55 0.17 2.74
CA ILE A 41 11.70 -1.02 2.94
C ILE A 41 12.02 -1.78 4.20
N ALA A 42 13.29 -1.85 4.60
CA ALA A 42 13.63 -2.46 5.89
C ALA A 42 12.97 -1.68 7.03
N ARG A 43 12.99 -0.35 6.98
CA ARG A 43 12.30 0.52 7.95
C ARG A 43 10.79 0.30 7.96
N VAL A 44 10.13 0.22 6.79
CA VAL A 44 8.69 -0.07 6.70
C VAL A 44 8.36 -1.47 7.23
N SER A 45 9.16 -2.49 6.88
CA SER A 45 9.04 -3.87 7.38
C SER A 45 9.09 -3.89 8.89
N GLU A 46 10.14 -3.29 9.46
CA GLU A 46 10.35 -3.24 10.90
C GLU A 46 9.20 -2.52 11.60
N ALA A 47 8.74 -1.38 11.06
CA ALA A 47 7.61 -0.65 11.63
C ALA A 47 6.34 -1.50 11.65
N VAL A 48 5.97 -2.12 10.53
CA VAL A 48 4.77 -2.97 10.43
C VAL A 48 4.87 -4.19 11.36
N GLU A 49 6.03 -4.84 11.43
CA GLU A 49 6.28 -5.98 12.31
C GLU A 49 6.21 -5.59 13.79
N ARG A 50 6.85 -4.49 14.18
CA ARG A 50 6.83 -4.01 15.58
C ARG A 50 5.44 -3.56 16.01
N LEU A 51 4.70 -2.91 15.12
CA LEU A 51 3.29 -2.57 15.33
C LEU A 51 2.42 -3.83 15.38
N GLY A 52 2.79 -4.92 14.68
CA GLY A 52 2.04 -6.18 14.71
C GLY A 52 0.60 -6.06 14.21
N ILE A 53 0.29 -5.07 13.36
CA ILE A 53 -1.07 -4.79 12.88
C ILE A 53 -1.60 -5.87 11.92
N LEU A 54 -0.71 -6.71 11.39
CA LEU A 54 -1.04 -7.84 10.52
C LEU A 54 -0.78 -9.20 11.20
N ALA A 55 -0.74 -9.23 12.53
CA ALA A 55 -0.53 -10.46 13.30
C ALA A 55 -1.79 -11.37 13.28
N ASP A 56 -1.60 -12.65 13.64
CA ASP A 56 -2.68 -13.59 13.91
C ASP A 56 -2.78 -13.82 15.43
N PRO A 57 -3.94 -13.63 16.09
CA PRO A 57 -5.24 -13.18 15.54
C PRO A 57 -5.24 -11.74 15.00
N ASP A 58 -6.04 -11.48 13.94
CA ASP A 58 -6.10 -10.20 13.20
C ASP A 58 -6.57 -9.03 14.10
N PRO A 59 -5.67 -8.13 14.50
CA PRO A 59 -6.02 -7.02 15.37
C PRO A 59 -6.76 -5.90 14.64
N LEU A 60 -6.57 -5.75 13.32
CA LEU A 60 -7.29 -4.77 12.52
C LEU A 60 -8.76 -5.14 12.41
N ALA A 61 -9.08 -6.43 12.26
CA ALA A 61 -10.45 -6.91 12.28
C ALA A 61 -11.13 -6.60 13.62
N ALA A 62 -10.45 -6.88 14.74
CA ALA A 62 -10.97 -6.57 16.08
C ALA A 62 -11.18 -5.06 16.30
N ALA A 63 -10.19 -4.23 15.95
CA ALA A 63 -10.28 -2.78 16.07
C ALA A 63 -11.40 -2.20 15.19
N THR A 64 -11.54 -2.70 13.96
CA THR A 64 -12.61 -2.26 13.03
C THR A 64 -13.99 -2.60 13.58
N ALA A 65 -14.18 -3.82 14.10
CA ALA A 65 -15.45 -4.22 14.70
C ALA A 65 -15.81 -3.37 15.93
N ALA A 66 -14.82 -3.09 16.80
CA ALA A 66 -15.02 -2.22 17.96
C ALA A 66 -15.45 -0.82 17.54
N ARG A 67 -14.76 -0.21 16.57
CA ARG A 67 -15.11 1.11 16.04
C ARG A 67 -16.50 1.13 15.40
N ALA A 68 -16.80 0.13 14.56
CA ALA A 68 -18.07 -0.02 13.87
C ALA A 68 -19.27 -0.06 14.84
N SER A 69 -19.08 -0.61 16.05
CA SER A 69 -20.12 -0.61 17.10
C SER A 69 -20.48 0.79 17.62
N HIS A 70 -19.53 1.71 17.61
CA HIS A 70 -19.73 3.11 18.00
C HIS A 70 -20.15 4.01 16.83
N HIS A 71 -19.84 3.59 15.60
CA HIS A 71 -20.09 4.34 14.36
C HIS A 71 -20.89 3.52 13.32
N PRO A 72 -22.09 3.00 13.67
CA PRO A 72 -22.81 2.03 12.84
C PRO A 72 -23.38 2.61 11.53
N ARG A 73 -23.33 3.94 11.34
CA ARG A 73 -23.81 4.63 10.13
C ARG A 73 -22.68 5.16 9.25
N GLU A 74 -21.43 4.98 9.66
CA GLU A 74 -20.28 5.35 8.83
C GLU A 74 -20.02 4.28 7.76
N SER A 75 -19.35 4.70 6.68
CA SER A 75 -18.83 3.79 5.66
C SER A 75 -17.99 2.69 6.31
N ARG A 76 -18.13 1.47 5.82
CA ARG A 76 -17.33 0.33 6.28
C ARG A 76 -15.84 0.57 6.07
N VAL A 77 -15.48 1.19 4.93
CA VAL A 77 -14.09 1.55 4.62
C VAL A 77 -13.57 2.65 5.54
N GLU A 78 -14.40 3.64 5.88
CA GLU A 78 -14.01 4.69 6.82
C GLU A 78 -13.82 4.16 8.25
N ASN A 79 -14.68 3.24 8.67
CA ASN A 79 -14.51 2.52 9.93
C ASN A 79 -13.18 1.75 9.96
N TRP A 80 -12.88 0.98 8.92
CA TRP A 80 -11.61 0.27 8.81
C TRP A 80 -10.41 1.21 8.83
N ARG A 81 -10.43 2.26 7.99
CA ARG A 81 -9.35 3.25 7.87
C ARG A 81 -9.05 3.89 9.22
N ALA A 82 -10.08 4.42 9.87
CA ALA A 82 -9.89 5.13 11.13
C ALA A 82 -9.49 4.17 12.27
N ALA A 83 -10.05 2.96 12.34
CA ALA A 83 -9.61 1.95 13.31
C ALA A 83 -8.14 1.55 13.10
N ALA A 84 -7.70 1.39 11.85
CA ALA A 84 -6.32 1.09 11.52
C ALA A 84 -5.37 2.23 11.91
N CYS A 85 -5.72 3.48 11.60
CA CYS A 85 -4.91 4.64 12.00
C CYS A 85 -4.85 4.81 13.53
N ASP A 86 -5.96 4.60 14.24
CA ASP A 86 -6.01 4.67 15.70
C ASP A 86 -5.16 3.56 16.33
N LEU A 87 -5.20 2.34 15.78
CA LEU A 87 -4.37 1.21 16.22
C LEU A 87 -2.88 1.48 15.99
N VAL A 88 -2.50 2.08 14.86
CA VAL A 88 -1.11 2.48 14.60
C VAL A 88 -0.65 3.52 15.62
N ARG A 89 -1.49 4.51 15.95
CA ARG A 89 -1.17 5.52 16.96
C ARG A 89 -0.96 4.90 18.34
N GLU A 90 -1.92 4.11 18.80
CA GLU A 90 -1.86 3.40 20.09
C GLU A 90 -0.59 2.56 20.21
N ARG A 91 -0.29 1.75 19.20
CA ARG A 91 0.88 0.86 19.24
C ARG A 91 2.19 1.57 19.01
N THR A 92 2.20 2.72 18.33
CA THR A 92 3.39 3.56 18.24
C THR A 92 3.82 4.02 19.62
N ASP A 93 2.88 4.51 20.43
CA ASP A 93 3.11 4.94 21.80
C ASP A 93 3.59 3.78 22.68
N GLU A 94 2.92 2.62 22.63
CA GLU A 94 3.27 1.43 23.42
C GLU A 94 4.64 0.84 23.06
N ARG A 95 5.05 0.93 21.80
CA ARG A 95 6.26 0.26 21.27
C ARG A 95 7.44 1.21 21.12
N GLY A 96 7.30 2.47 21.52
CA GLY A 96 8.35 3.49 21.39
C GLY A 96 8.84 3.64 19.95
N LEU A 97 7.91 3.59 18.99
CA LEU A 97 8.20 3.91 17.59
C LEU A 97 8.19 5.44 17.40
N THR A 98 8.81 5.92 16.33
CA THR A 98 8.80 7.35 16.02
C THR A 98 7.51 7.75 15.30
N ASP A 99 7.12 9.02 15.42
CA ASP A 99 5.99 9.57 14.65
C ASP A 99 6.16 9.38 13.14
N GLU A 100 7.40 9.48 12.65
CA GLU A 100 7.71 9.21 11.24
C GLU A 100 7.43 7.75 10.85
N ASP A 101 7.72 6.77 11.72
CA ASP A 101 7.42 5.36 11.45
C ASP A 101 5.91 5.12 11.40
N ALA A 102 5.16 5.78 12.30
CA ALA A 102 3.71 5.74 12.32
C ALA A 102 3.12 6.36 11.04
N GLU A 103 3.66 7.48 10.58
CA GLU A 103 3.23 8.18 9.37
C GLU A 103 3.46 7.34 8.11
N LEU A 104 4.57 6.61 8.03
CA LEU A 104 4.85 5.68 6.92
C LEU A 104 3.77 4.60 6.79
N VAL A 105 3.40 3.99 7.91
CA VAL A 105 2.37 2.92 7.92
C VAL A 105 0.98 3.51 7.68
N THR A 106 0.69 4.66 8.28
CA THR A 106 -0.58 5.39 8.10
C THR A 106 -0.80 5.78 6.64
N THR A 107 0.23 6.27 5.95
CA THR A 107 0.16 6.59 4.51
C THR A 107 -0.21 5.35 3.67
N GLY A 108 0.32 4.18 4.05
CA GLY A 108 -0.02 2.90 3.42
C GLY A 108 -1.50 2.53 3.65
N ILE A 109 -1.99 2.68 4.88
CA ILE A 109 -3.40 2.45 5.25
C ILE A 109 -4.32 3.38 4.46
N GLU A 110 -4.01 4.68 4.38
CA GLU A 110 -4.81 5.65 3.63
C GLU A 110 -4.87 5.32 2.13
N SER A 111 -3.76 4.87 1.56
CA SER A 111 -3.70 4.44 0.15
C SER A 111 -4.61 3.23 -0.09
N VAL A 112 -4.61 2.25 0.82
CA VAL A 112 -5.48 1.08 0.74
C VAL A 112 -6.95 1.48 0.95
N ALA A 113 -7.24 2.40 1.86
CA ALA A 113 -8.60 2.91 2.08
C ALA A 113 -9.15 3.58 0.80
N ALA A 114 -8.36 4.45 0.16
CA ALA A 114 -8.77 5.08 -1.10
C ALA A 114 -9.03 4.04 -2.21
N LEU A 115 -8.21 3.00 -2.29
CA LEU A 115 -8.43 1.89 -3.22
C LEU A 115 -9.72 1.12 -2.89
N MET A 116 -9.97 0.83 -1.62
CA MET A 116 -11.18 0.15 -1.17
C MET A 116 -12.44 0.97 -1.37
N GLN A 117 -12.38 2.30 -1.26
CA GLN A 117 -13.50 3.19 -1.60
C GLN A 117 -13.83 3.12 -3.10
N ALA A 118 -12.82 2.99 -3.96
CA ALA A 118 -13.02 2.82 -5.40
C ALA A 118 -13.58 1.43 -5.75
N VAL A 119 -13.13 0.38 -5.03
CA VAL A 119 -13.60 -1.00 -5.19
C VAL A 119 -15.03 -1.17 -4.70
N LEU A 120 -15.34 -0.70 -3.49
CA LEU A 120 -16.68 -0.76 -2.88
C LEU A 120 -17.46 0.51 -3.19
N TRP A 121 -17.62 0.81 -4.49
CA TRP A 121 -18.21 2.07 -4.97
C TRP A 121 -19.67 2.27 -4.53
N SER A 122 -20.37 1.20 -4.15
CA SER A 122 -21.72 1.29 -3.59
C SER A 122 -21.75 2.06 -2.27
N GLY A 123 -20.60 2.27 -1.63
CA GLY A 123 -20.46 3.02 -0.39
C GLY A 123 -21.15 2.33 0.79
N PRO A 124 -20.88 1.04 1.05
CA PRO A 124 -21.64 0.29 2.04
C PRO A 124 -21.37 0.80 3.46
N VAL A 125 -22.43 0.91 4.26
CA VAL A 125 -22.38 1.32 5.67
C VAL A 125 -22.55 0.12 6.59
N VAL A 126 -22.04 0.23 7.82
CA VAL A 126 -22.00 -0.90 8.78
C VAL A 126 -23.40 -1.42 9.13
N GLY A 127 -24.36 -0.51 9.32
CA GLY A 127 -25.71 -0.84 9.78
C GLY A 127 -26.60 -1.56 8.76
N ASP A 128 -26.15 -1.66 7.51
CA ASP A 128 -26.91 -2.29 6.43
C ASP A 128 -26.42 -3.73 6.19
N LEU A 129 -27.36 -4.59 5.79
CA LEU A 129 -27.01 -5.88 5.19
C LEU A 129 -26.25 -5.59 3.90
N TYR A 130 -25.05 -6.16 3.79
CA TYR A 130 -24.17 -5.92 2.67
C TYR A 130 -23.53 -7.22 2.20
N GLU A 131 -23.62 -7.46 0.91
CA GLU A 131 -22.91 -8.49 0.17
C GLU A 131 -22.27 -7.80 -1.05
N PRO A 132 -20.95 -7.95 -1.28
CA PRO A 132 -20.31 -7.34 -2.42
C PRO A 132 -20.92 -7.83 -3.74
N ALA A 133 -21.15 -6.91 -4.67
CA ALA A 133 -21.56 -7.30 -6.02
C ALA A 133 -20.42 -8.01 -6.75
N ASP A 134 -20.75 -8.84 -7.76
CA ASP A 134 -19.74 -9.50 -8.61
C ASP A 134 -18.74 -8.49 -9.18
N ALA A 135 -19.23 -7.34 -9.63
CA ALA A 135 -18.39 -6.31 -10.20
C ALA A 135 -17.46 -5.64 -9.15
N GLU A 136 -17.87 -5.52 -7.89
CA GLU A 136 -17.00 -5.03 -6.79
C GLU A 136 -15.92 -6.07 -6.47
N SER A 137 -16.28 -7.36 -6.53
CA SER A 137 -15.33 -8.47 -6.41
C SER A 137 -14.33 -8.49 -7.58
N ASP A 138 -14.77 -8.20 -8.81
CA ASP A 138 -13.90 -8.06 -9.98
C ASP A 138 -12.94 -6.88 -9.83
N ALA A 139 -13.44 -5.72 -9.37
CA ALA A 139 -12.62 -4.56 -9.10
C ALA A 139 -11.58 -4.85 -8.01
N TYR A 140 -11.94 -5.63 -6.99
CA TYR A 140 -10.99 -6.08 -5.98
C TYR A 140 -9.91 -6.98 -6.57
N ARG A 141 -10.26 -7.96 -7.41
CA ARG A 141 -9.28 -8.84 -8.05
C ARG A 141 -8.32 -8.08 -8.94
N ASP A 142 -8.82 -7.11 -9.70
CA ASP A 142 -8.00 -6.20 -10.50
C ASP A 142 -7.07 -5.35 -9.61
N ALA A 143 -7.58 -4.78 -8.52
CA ALA A 143 -6.78 -4.06 -7.52
C ALA A 143 -5.69 -4.95 -6.87
N LEU A 144 -6.01 -6.20 -6.52
CA LEU A 144 -5.10 -7.16 -5.91
C LEU A 144 -4.02 -7.64 -6.90
N ALA A 145 -4.42 -7.97 -8.13
CA ALA A 145 -3.47 -8.35 -9.20
C ALA A 145 -2.47 -7.23 -9.49
N ARG A 146 -2.90 -5.97 -9.35
CA ARG A 146 -2.02 -4.81 -9.46
C ARG A 146 -0.99 -4.74 -8.35
N THR A 147 -1.31 -5.20 -7.14
CA THR A 147 -0.38 -5.25 -5.99
C THR A 147 0.59 -6.43 -6.04
N ASP A 148 0.45 -7.33 -7.02
CA ASP A 148 1.41 -8.42 -7.18
C ASP A 148 2.80 -7.86 -7.56
N ALA A 149 3.85 -8.46 -7.02
CA ALA A 149 5.23 -8.01 -7.21
C ALA A 149 5.67 -8.05 -8.69
N SER A 150 4.94 -8.80 -9.52
CA SER A 150 5.10 -8.88 -10.98
C SER A 150 4.23 -7.90 -11.78
N GLY A 151 3.35 -7.13 -11.14
CA GLY A 151 2.38 -6.26 -11.79
C GLY A 151 2.98 -4.98 -12.38
N ASP A 152 2.63 -4.67 -13.64
CA ASP A 152 3.10 -3.48 -14.37
C ASP A 152 2.58 -2.15 -13.80
N ILE A 153 1.58 -2.12 -12.92
CA ILE A 153 0.88 -0.87 -12.55
C ILE A 153 1.57 -0.11 -11.39
N PHE A 154 2.22 -0.79 -10.46
CA PHE A 154 3.17 -0.14 -9.53
C PHE A 154 4.59 -0.05 -10.10
N THR A 155 4.75 -0.44 -11.37
CA THR A 155 5.99 -0.39 -12.11
C THR A 155 5.94 0.77 -13.08
N ARG A 156 6.61 1.87 -12.75
CA ARG A 156 6.72 2.97 -13.70
C ARG A 156 7.84 2.67 -14.69
N HIS A 157 7.47 2.47 -15.95
CA HIS A 157 8.38 2.36 -17.07
C HIS A 157 8.76 3.76 -17.57
N TYR A 158 10.05 4.06 -17.62
CA TYR A 158 10.57 5.33 -18.13
C TYR A 158 11.06 5.21 -19.57
N GLY A 159 11.17 4.01 -20.13
CA GLY A 159 11.73 3.77 -21.45
C GLY A 159 13.09 3.08 -21.37
N ALA A 160 13.89 3.19 -22.44
CA ALA A 160 15.19 2.53 -22.53
C ALA A 160 16.34 3.53 -22.40
N PHE A 161 17.29 3.23 -21.51
CA PHE A 161 18.53 3.97 -21.33
C PHE A 161 19.72 3.05 -21.62
N GLU A 162 20.54 3.42 -22.61
CA GLU A 162 21.70 2.62 -23.04
C GLU A 162 21.33 1.14 -23.36
N GLY A 163 20.18 0.93 -24.01
CA GLY A 163 19.70 -0.40 -24.39
C GLY A 163 18.98 -1.18 -23.29
N ARG A 164 18.86 -0.63 -22.07
CA ARG A 164 18.26 -1.30 -20.90
C ARG A 164 16.96 -0.63 -20.47
N ALA A 165 15.96 -1.41 -20.08
CA ALA A 165 14.69 -0.90 -19.61
C ALA A 165 14.84 -0.21 -18.25
N VAL A 166 14.36 1.03 -18.11
CA VAL A 166 14.38 1.79 -16.85
C VAL A 166 13.02 1.71 -16.19
N VAL A 167 12.97 1.09 -15.01
CA VAL A 167 11.72 0.83 -14.28
C VAL A 167 11.80 1.30 -12.84
N ALA A 168 10.68 1.67 -12.22
CA ALA A 168 10.58 1.90 -10.78
C ALA A 168 9.43 1.11 -10.18
N HIS A 169 9.71 0.27 -9.17
CA HIS A 169 8.69 -0.49 -8.46
C HIS A 169 8.30 0.20 -7.15
N CYS A 170 7.01 0.14 -6.78
CA CYS A 170 6.58 0.44 -5.41
C CYS A 170 7.08 -0.68 -4.49
N PRO A 171 7.97 -0.39 -3.54
CA PRO A 171 8.66 -1.45 -2.83
C PRO A 171 7.83 -1.94 -1.60
N GLY A 172 6.71 -1.30 -1.28
CA GLY A 172 5.77 -1.67 -0.21
C GLY A 172 4.61 -2.57 -0.64
N ALA A 173 4.64 -3.12 -1.86
CA ALA A 173 3.55 -3.91 -2.45
C ALA A 173 3.10 -5.10 -1.57
N PRO A 174 3.98 -5.88 -0.91
CA PRO A 174 3.55 -6.97 -0.03
C PRO A 174 2.69 -6.51 1.16
N TYR A 175 3.04 -5.39 1.80
CA TYR A 175 2.25 -4.84 2.91
C TYR A 175 0.94 -4.25 2.43
N ALA A 176 0.94 -3.58 1.27
CA ALA A 176 -0.28 -3.09 0.65
C ALA A 176 -1.24 -4.24 0.35
N ARG A 177 -0.74 -5.38 -0.15
CA ARG A 177 -1.52 -6.59 -0.38
C ARG A 177 -2.14 -7.11 0.92
N ALA A 178 -1.34 -7.30 1.97
CA ALA A 178 -1.82 -7.81 3.25
C ALA A 178 -2.87 -6.87 3.89
N LEU A 179 -2.64 -5.57 3.83
CA LEU A 179 -3.61 -4.56 4.26
C LEU A 179 -4.90 -4.60 3.43
N LEU A 180 -4.80 -4.77 2.11
CA LEU A 180 -5.95 -4.87 1.22
C LEU A 180 -6.78 -6.14 1.49
N GLU A 181 -6.13 -7.27 1.79
CA GLU A 181 -6.80 -8.49 2.23
C GLU A 181 -7.50 -8.32 3.58
N SER A 182 -6.84 -7.68 4.56
CA SER A 182 -7.46 -7.36 5.86
C SER A 182 -8.65 -6.40 5.68
N ALA A 183 -8.50 -5.35 4.87
CA ALA A 183 -9.55 -4.38 4.58
C ALA A 183 -10.78 -5.04 3.96
N TRP A 184 -10.59 -5.94 2.99
CA TRP A 184 -11.69 -6.69 2.39
C TRP A 184 -12.45 -7.50 3.43
N ARG A 185 -11.74 -8.31 4.24
CA ARG A 185 -12.35 -9.13 5.29
C ARG A 185 -13.12 -8.29 6.28
N ALA A 186 -12.53 -7.19 6.74
CA ALA A 186 -13.15 -6.29 7.71
C ALA A 186 -14.38 -5.56 7.15
N CYS A 187 -14.34 -5.14 5.88
CA CYS A 187 -15.45 -4.41 5.26
C CYS A 187 -16.59 -5.33 4.85
N THR A 188 -16.29 -6.48 4.24
CA THR A 188 -17.31 -7.35 3.62
C THR A 188 -17.76 -8.48 4.54
N GLY A 189 -16.96 -8.84 5.54
CA GLY A 189 -17.18 -10.03 6.37
C GLY A 189 -16.89 -11.35 5.65
N THR A 190 -16.30 -11.30 4.45
CA THR A 190 -16.02 -12.48 3.62
C THR A 190 -14.52 -12.61 3.34
N PRO A 191 -14.02 -13.82 3.00
CA PRO A 191 -12.68 -13.97 2.46
C PRO A 191 -12.49 -13.17 1.17
N PRO A 192 -11.28 -12.67 0.87
CA PRO A 192 -10.97 -12.06 -0.42
C PRO A 192 -11.34 -13.00 -1.58
N PRO A 193 -11.97 -12.50 -2.66
CA PRO A 193 -12.27 -13.32 -3.83
C PRO A 193 -10.98 -13.79 -4.49
N ALA A 194 -10.98 -15.05 -4.96
CA ALA A 194 -9.83 -15.74 -5.55
C ALA A 194 -9.47 -15.23 -6.96
#